data_AF-A0AAN8ZBP5-F1
#
_entry.id   AF-A0AAN8ZBP5-F1
#
_cell.length_a   1.000
_cell.length_b   1.000
_cell.length_c   1.000
_cell.angle_alpha   90.00
_cell.angle_beta   90.00
_cell.angle_gamma   90.00
#
_symmetry.space_group_name_H-M   'P 1'
#
loop_
_entity.id
_entity.type
_entity.pdbx_description
1 polymer ?
#
loop_
_entity_poly.entity_id
_entity_poly.type
_entity_poly.pdbx_seq_one_letter_code
_entity_poly.pdbx_strand_id
1 'polypeptide(L)'
;MLKLHSWRRSVQQTLFLSPLSSFSHPPFQSLFSSSDLHDPPFSPVTKTLDLNNDKEKTRKRKKKKKVSEDLKKKDEKLLPIKSDLPFDFRYSYSETNREIKPIGFREPPRFSPFGPGRLDRKWTGTSAPVEETVDLVRVKEERELVLGEPLSEDEVAELVERYRHSDCSRQINLGKGGVTHNMLDDIHNHWKRAEAVRIKCMGVPTLDMDNICFHLEDKSGGKVIYRKLNILLLYRGRNYDPKKIPVIPLMLWKPIAPIYPRLVKNVADGLTFEETKEMRNRGLNSTPLMKLTRNGVYVNVVERVREAFKTEEVVKLDCSHVGLSDCKRIGVKLRDLVPCVPILFKDEQIIIWRGKKDQVGESMLQVDSTSSSDPASD
;
A
#
# COMPACT_ATOMS: atom_id res chain seq x y z
N MET A 1 75.12 -32.71 -25.30
CA MET A 1 74.26 -32.21 -24.20
C MET A 1 72.97 -33.05 -24.24
N LEU A 2 72.86 -34.23 -23.59
CA LEU A 2 72.55 -34.50 -22.16
C LEU A 2 71.48 -33.53 -21.62
N LYS A 3 70.28 -33.89 -21.14
CA LYS A 3 69.68 -35.16 -20.65
C LYS A 3 68.12 -35.05 -20.67
N LEU A 4 67.47 -36.21 -20.78
CA LEU A 4 66.08 -36.53 -20.39
C LEU A 4 65.85 -36.41 -18.86
N HIS A 5 64.58 -36.23 -18.45
CA HIS A 5 63.79 -37.00 -17.43
C HIS A 5 62.42 -36.29 -17.27
N SER A 6 61.20 -36.80 -17.46
CA SER A 6 60.50 -38.10 -17.35
C SER A 6 60.11 -38.53 -15.93
N TRP A 7 58.80 -38.84 -15.74
CA TRP A 7 58.12 -39.68 -14.71
C TRP A 7 57.52 -38.93 -13.49
N ARG A 8 56.38 -39.32 -12.86
CA ARG A 8 55.43 -40.45 -12.96
C ARG A 8 54.11 -40.12 -12.23
N ARG A 9 53.10 -40.98 -12.45
CA ARG A 9 51.74 -41.06 -11.87
C ARG A 9 51.67 -41.48 -10.37
N SER A 10 50.54 -41.08 -9.74
CA SER A 10 49.62 -41.85 -8.86
C SER A 10 50.11 -42.35 -7.48
N VAL A 11 49.30 -42.12 -6.43
CA VAL A 11 48.59 -43.17 -5.64
C VAL A 11 47.56 -42.52 -4.69
N GLN A 12 46.35 -43.08 -4.67
CA GLN A 12 45.28 -42.87 -3.68
C GLN A 12 45.58 -43.64 -2.39
N GLN A 13 45.22 -43.10 -1.23
CA GLN A 13 44.98 -43.91 -0.04
C GLN A 13 43.78 -43.38 0.75
N THR A 14 42.74 -44.21 0.77
CA THR A 14 41.57 -44.17 1.65
C THR A 14 41.91 -44.79 3.00
N LEU A 15 41.45 -44.20 4.11
CA LEU A 15 41.17 -44.94 5.35
C LEU A 15 39.90 -44.39 6.01
N PHE A 16 39.06 -45.33 6.46
CA PHE A 16 37.72 -45.19 7.02
C PHE A 16 37.73 -45.15 8.57
N LEU A 17 36.64 -44.57 9.12
CA LEU A 17 35.89 -44.88 10.37
C LEU A 17 36.51 -44.60 11.78
N SER A 18 36.05 -43.49 12.41
CA SER A 18 35.28 -43.31 13.69
C SER A 18 35.46 -44.27 14.91
N PRO A 19 34.98 -43.99 16.18
CA PRO A 19 34.21 -42.86 16.76
C PRO A 19 34.60 -42.40 18.22
N LEU A 20 33.79 -41.49 18.81
CA LEU A 20 33.61 -41.11 20.24
C LEU A 20 34.69 -40.17 20.85
N SER A 21 34.40 -39.12 21.63
CA SER A 21 33.26 -38.82 22.50
C SER A 21 33.17 -37.32 22.90
N SER A 22 31.93 -36.82 22.97
CA SER A 22 31.36 -35.97 24.05
C SER A 22 31.88 -34.56 24.35
N PHE A 23 31.11 -33.53 23.96
CA PHE A 23 30.75 -32.43 24.87
C PHE A 23 29.28 -32.03 24.66
N SER A 24 28.58 -31.94 25.79
CA SER A 24 27.15 -31.82 25.99
C SER A 24 26.71 -30.39 26.29
N HIS A 25 25.64 -29.92 25.65
CA HIS A 25 24.82 -28.80 26.13
C HIS A 25 23.33 -29.17 26.10
N PRO A 26 22.54 -28.72 27.09
CA PRO A 26 21.27 -29.34 27.42
C PRO A 26 20.08 -28.80 26.60
N PRO A 27 18.98 -29.57 26.53
CA PRO A 27 17.74 -29.18 25.87
C PRO A 27 16.80 -28.50 26.88
N PHE A 28 15.90 -27.63 26.40
CA PHE A 28 14.74 -27.25 27.22
C PHE A 28 13.46 -27.26 26.39
N GLN A 29 12.54 -28.11 26.85
CA GLN A 29 11.19 -28.33 26.35
C GLN A 29 10.22 -27.24 26.82
N SER A 30 9.15 -27.12 26.05
CA SER A 30 7.93 -26.34 26.28
C SER A 30 7.21 -26.65 27.59
N LEU A 31 6.66 -25.61 28.24
CA LEU A 31 5.37 -25.68 28.95
C LEU A 31 4.64 -24.32 28.89
N PHE A 32 3.33 -24.40 28.66
CA PHE A 32 2.34 -23.34 28.71
C PHE A 32 2.18 -22.78 30.14
N SER A 33 1.96 -21.47 30.30
CA SER A 33 0.81 -20.90 31.04
C SER A 33 0.84 -19.37 31.01
N SER A 34 -0.36 -18.82 31.08
CA SER A 34 -0.81 -17.44 31.00
C SER A 34 -0.26 -16.48 32.05
N SER A 35 0.08 -15.25 31.63
CA SER A 35 -0.36 -14.02 32.29
C SER A 35 -0.17 -12.81 31.39
N ASP A 36 -1.26 -12.09 31.17
CA ASP A 36 -1.32 -10.75 30.58
C ASP A 36 -0.37 -9.78 31.27
N LEU A 37 0.48 -9.10 30.52
CA LEU A 37 0.92 -7.73 30.84
C LEU A 37 1.65 -7.09 29.64
N HIS A 38 0.90 -6.47 28.73
CA HIS A 38 1.45 -5.52 27.76
C HIS A 38 0.61 -4.24 27.74
N ASP A 39 0.95 -3.35 28.67
CA ASP A 39 0.58 -1.94 28.64
C ASP A 39 1.74 -1.16 27.98
N PRO A 40 1.52 -0.31 26.95
CA PRO A 40 2.61 0.36 26.24
C PRO A 40 3.18 1.54 27.05
N PRO A 41 4.49 1.82 26.96
CA PRO A 41 5.15 2.79 27.82
C PRO A 41 4.94 4.21 27.29
N PHE A 42 3.90 4.89 27.77
CA PHE A 42 3.78 6.34 27.65
C PHE A 42 3.91 7.01 29.01
N SER A 43 5.15 7.17 29.48
CA SER A 43 5.61 8.33 30.30
C SER A 43 7.10 8.21 30.63
N PRO A 44 7.85 9.33 30.78
CA PRO A 44 9.26 9.30 31.15
C PRO A 44 9.41 8.88 32.62
N VAL A 45 10.18 7.82 32.87
CA VAL A 45 10.51 7.37 34.22
C VAL A 45 11.57 8.31 34.82
N THR A 46 11.15 9.27 35.65
CA THR A 46 12.06 9.91 36.60
C THR A 46 12.26 8.97 37.79
N LYS A 47 13.43 8.34 37.88
CA LYS A 47 13.84 7.59 39.08
C LYS A 47 13.87 8.56 40.27
N THR A 48 13.01 8.32 41.26
CA THR A 48 13.15 8.88 42.61
C THR A 48 13.64 7.77 43.53
N LEU A 49 14.81 7.97 44.12
CA LEU A 49 15.22 7.30 45.35
C LEU A 49 14.66 8.12 46.51
N ASP A 50 14.00 7.44 47.44
CA ASP A 50 13.40 8.00 48.65
C ASP A 50 14.43 8.65 49.58
N LEU A 51 14.13 9.86 50.07
CA LEU A 51 14.48 10.32 51.42
C LEU A 51 13.44 11.34 51.92
N ASN A 52 13.12 11.20 53.21
CA ASN A 52 12.00 11.76 53.97
C ASN A 52 11.89 13.29 54.13
N ASN A 53 10.69 13.67 54.62
CA ASN A 53 10.32 14.78 55.51
C ASN A 53 9.67 16.06 54.95
N ASP A 54 8.34 16.13 55.20
CA ASP A 54 7.61 17.21 55.86
C ASP A 54 8.12 18.66 55.70
N LYS A 55 7.46 19.38 54.79
CA LYS A 55 7.16 20.83 54.88
C LYS A 55 6.22 21.23 53.75
N GLU A 56 5.01 20.69 53.79
CA GLU A 56 3.96 20.97 52.81
C GLU A 56 2.82 21.75 53.47
N LYS A 57 2.72 23.07 53.20
CA LYS A 57 1.42 23.77 53.05
C LYS A 57 1.50 25.23 52.60
N THR A 58 2.64 25.93 52.67
CA THR A 58 2.71 27.36 52.29
C THR A 58 3.29 27.65 50.89
N ARG A 59 3.92 26.68 50.21
CA ARG A 59 4.41 26.84 48.81
C ARG A 59 3.35 26.57 47.72
N LYS A 60 2.18 26.00 48.08
CA LYS A 60 1.13 25.58 47.12
C LYS A 60 0.38 26.75 46.45
N ARG A 61 0.35 27.95 47.04
CA ARG A 61 -0.39 29.12 46.46
C ARG A 61 0.41 29.89 45.40
N LYS A 62 1.73 30.07 45.55
CA LYS A 62 2.57 30.70 44.50
C LYS A 62 2.87 29.76 43.32
N LYS A 63 2.94 28.44 43.54
CA LYS A 63 3.08 27.45 42.47
C LYS A 63 1.80 27.30 41.64
N LYS A 64 0.61 27.45 42.24
CA LYS A 64 -0.68 27.46 41.50
C LYS A 64 -0.83 28.63 40.52
N LYS A 65 -0.35 29.84 40.86
CA LYS A 65 -0.38 31.01 39.95
C LYS A 65 0.60 30.86 38.77
N LYS A 66 1.82 30.35 39.03
CA LYS A 66 2.82 30.10 37.98
C LYS A 66 2.41 28.95 37.05
N VAL A 67 1.83 27.88 37.60
CA VAL A 67 1.28 26.76 36.82
C VAL A 67 0.05 27.20 35.99
N SER A 68 -0.78 28.12 36.48
CA SER A 68 -1.90 28.64 35.67
C SER A 68 -1.47 29.55 34.52
N GLU A 69 -0.35 30.28 34.64
CA GLU A 69 0.22 31.05 33.53
C GLU A 69 1.00 30.16 32.53
N ASP A 70 1.72 29.16 33.01
CA ASP A 70 2.42 28.18 32.16
C ASP A 70 1.44 27.25 31.42
N LEU A 71 0.29 26.93 32.01
CA LEU A 71 -0.79 26.19 31.32
C LEU A 71 -1.45 27.05 30.24
N LYS A 72 -1.71 28.34 30.50
CA LYS A 72 -2.23 29.27 29.49
C LYS A 72 -1.24 29.47 28.31
N LYS A 73 0.06 29.53 28.57
CA LYS A 73 1.09 29.56 27.51
C LYS A 73 1.28 28.23 26.77
N LYS A 74 0.86 27.10 27.36
CA LYS A 74 0.87 25.78 26.70
C LYS A 74 -0.34 25.60 25.78
N ASP A 75 -1.48 26.13 26.17
CA ASP A 75 -2.71 26.10 25.37
C ASP A 75 -2.63 27.01 24.13
N GLU A 76 -1.91 28.14 24.20
CA GLU A 76 -1.62 28.96 23.00
C GLU A 76 -0.73 28.24 21.95
N LYS A 77 0.01 27.19 22.34
CA LYS A 77 0.79 26.34 21.42
C LYS A 77 0.03 25.13 20.87
N LEU A 78 -1.25 24.98 21.18
CA LEU A 78 -2.10 23.86 20.76
C LEU A 78 -3.15 24.25 19.71
N LEU A 79 -2.92 25.34 18.97
CA LEU A 79 -3.75 25.65 17.81
C LEU A 79 -3.65 24.50 16.80
N PRO A 80 -4.78 24.04 16.21
CA PRO A 80 -4.76 23.01 15.19
C PRO A 80 -3.86 23.45 14.04
N ILE A 81 -3.08 22.52 13.53
CA ILE A 81 -2.19 22.78 12.39
C ILE A 81 -3.10 23.10 11.21
N LYS A 82 -3.08 24.36 10.75
CA LYS A 82 -3.83 24.76 9.55
C LYS A 82 -3.16 24.17 8.31
N SER A 83 -3.96 23.53 7.48
CA SER A 83 -3.52 22.90 6.25
C SER A 83 -4.41 23.33 5.09
N ASP A 84 -3.80 24.04 4.14
CA ASP A 84 -4.47 24.56 2.94
C ASP A 84 -4.47 23.54 1.78
N LEU A 85 -4.26 22.26 2.08
CA LEU A 85 -4.16 21.21 1.08
C LEU A 85 -5.49 21.03 0.29
N PRO A 86 -5.45 20.97 -1.04
CA PRO A 86 -6.65 21.05 -1.91
C PRO A 86 -7.45 19.74 -1.99
N PHE A 87 -7.35 18.84 -1.01
CA PHE A 87 -7.99 17.53 -1.05
C PHE A 87 -8.36 17.01 0.34
N ASP A 88 -9.27 16.02 0.38
CA ASP A 88 -9.67 15.34 1.61
C ASP A 88 -8.48 14.62 2.28
N PHE A 89 -8.35 14.73 3.60
CA PHE A 89 -7.38 13.91 4.33
C PHE A 89 -7.94 12.52 4.57
N ARG A 90 -7.16 11.50 4.20
CA ARG A 90 -7.55 10.09 4.24
C ARG A 90 -6.36 9.26 4.65
N TYR A 91 -6.63 8.16 5.34
CA TYR A 91 -5.55 7.25 5.70
C TYR A 91 -4.81 6.69 4.49
N SER A 92 -5.55 6.32 3.43
CA SER A 92 -5.01 5.85 2.17
C SER A 92 -5.78 6.47 1.00
N TYR A 93 -5.04 6.98 0.03
CA TYR A 93 -5.57 7.50 -1.22
C TYR A 93 -5.78 6.42 -2.26
N SER A 94 -4.87 5.45 -2.37
CA SER A 94 -4.93 4.41 -3.40
C SER A 94 -5.73 3.16 -3.01
N GLU A 95 -5.94 2.90 -1.71
CA GLU A 95 -6.61 1.67 -1.24
C GLU A 95 -8.04 1.88 -0.73
N THR A 96 -8.58 3.10 -0.83
CA THR A 96 -9.93 3.43 -0.37
C THR A 96 -10.83 3.70 -1.57
N ASN A 97 -11.73 2.76 -1.89
CA ASN A 97 -12.73 2.98 -2.95
C ASN A 97 -13.84 3.91 -2.44
N ARG A 98 -14.10 5.03 -3.16
CA ARG A 98 -15.11 6.06 -2.79
C ARG A 98 -16.54 5.61 -3.05
N GLU A 99 -16.75 4.73 -4.02
CA GLU A 99 -18.06 4.31 -4.48
C GLU A 99 -18.72 3.33 -3.51
N ILE A 100 -17.89 2.57 -2.77
CA ILE A 100 -18.35 1.52 -1.87
C ILE A 100 -18.48 2.07 -0.45
N LYS A 101 -19.72 2.26 -0.01
CA LYS A 101 -20.01 2.62 1.38
C LYS A 101 -19.97 1.37 2.27
N PRO A 102 -19.32 1.44 3.45
CA PRO A 102 -19.36 0.33 4.41
C PRO A 102 -20.77 0.14 4.96
N ILE A 103 -21.14 -1.12 5.24
CA ILE A 103 -22.39 -1.47 5.93
C ILE A 103 -22.34 -0.99 7.40
N GLY A 104 -21.16 -1.03 7.99
CA GLY A 104 -20.92 -0.62 9.35
C GLY A 104 -19.43 -0.68 9.70
N PHE A 105 -19.13 -0.63 10.99
CA PHE A 105 -17.76 -0.65 11.51
C PHE A 105 -17.63 -1.74 12.57
N ARG A 106 -16.45 -2.37 12.64
CA ARG A 106 -16.20 -3.46 13.61
C ARG A 106 -16.22 -2.99 15.05
N GLU A 107 -15.78 -1.75 15.29
CA GLU A 107 -15.75 -1.15 16.61
C GLU A 107 -16.89 -0.11 16.72
N PRO A 108 -17.57 -0.03 17.87
CA PRO A 108 -18.63 0.96 18.07
C PRO A 108 -18.05 2.40 18.00
N PRO A 109 -18.77 3.37 17.40
CA PRO A 109 -18.28 4.74 17.18
C PRO A 109 -17.83 5.46 18.46
N ARG A 110 -18.34 5.01 19.61
CA ARG A 110 -18.06 5.55 20.94
C ARG A 110 -16.59 5.41 21.36
N PHE A 111 -15.87 4.46 20.78
CA PHE A 111 -14.48 4.17 21.10
C PHE A 111 -13.51 4.63 20.00
N SER A 112 -13.86 5.62 19.17
CA SER A 112 -12.86 6.30 18.34
C SER A 112 -11.86 6.98 19.28
N PRO A 113 -10.68 6.40 19.52
CA PRO A 113 -9.93 6.73 20.72
C PRO A 113 -9.35 8.15 20.64
N PHE A 114 -9.16 8.66 19.43
CA PHE A 114 -8.68 10.02 19.18
C PHE A 114 -9.24 10.52 17.85
N GLY A 115 -10.31 11.33 17.89
CA GLY A 115 -10.55 12.28 16.80
C GLY A 115 -9.40 13.29 16.77
N PRO A 116 -9.06 13.90 15.64
CA PRO A 116 -7.85 14.70 15.56
C PRO A 116 -8.06 16.04 16.26
N GLY A 117 -7.80 16.10 17.57
CA GLY A 117 -7.75 17.37 18.32
C GLY A 117 -6.64 18.32 17.85
N ARG A 118 -5.87 17.95 16.82
CA ARG A 118 -4.79 18.73 16.20
C ARG A 118 -5.03 19.08 14.74
N LEU A 119 -6.13 18.61 14.14
CA LEU A 119 -6.49 18.92 12.77
C LEU A 119 -7.45 20.11 12.75
N ASP A 120 -7.27 20.99 11.78
CA ASP A 120 -8.10 22.16 11.53
C ASP A 120 -9.45 21.83 10.87
N ARG A 121 -9.59 20.64 10.28
CA ARG A 121 -10.80 20.15 9.60
C ARG A 121 -11.61 19.15 10.44
N LYS A 122 -12.93 19.16 10.26
CA LYS A 122 -13.82 18.18 10.90
C LYS A 122 -13.58 16.76 10.35
N TRP A 123 -13.29 15.81 11.25
CA TRP A 123 -13.14 14.40 10.90
C TRP A 123 -14.49 13.69 10.84
N THR A 124 -14.77 13.03 9.71
CA THR A 124 -16.04 12.30 9.45
C THR A 124 -16.00 10.84 9.91
N GLY A 125 -14.90 10.38 10.51
CA GLY A 125 -14.67 8.97 10.86
C GLY A 125 -13.78 8.23 9.86
N THR A 126 -13.85 8.60 8.58
CA THR A 126 -13.04 8.00 7.49
C THR A 126 -12.16 9.00 6.77
N SER A 127 -12.57 10.27 6.73
CA SER A 127 -11.83 11.36 6.07
C SER A 127 -12.05 12.71 6.75
N ALA A 128 -11.17 13.67 6.51
CA ALA A 128 -11.45 15.09 6.76
C ALA A 128 -11.63 15.79 5.42
N PRO A 129 -12.88 16.07 4.99
CA PRO A 129 -13.14 16.70 3.70
C PRO A 129 -12.57 18.13 3.66
N VAL A 130 -12.24 18.59 2.45
CA VAL A 130 -11.93 20.01 2.25
C VAL A 130 -13.21 20.83 2.45
N GLU A 131 -13.13 21.92 3.22
CA GLU A 131 -14.31 22.74 3.56
C GLU A 131 -14.61 23.79 2.48
N GLU A 132 -13.58 24.27 1.78
CA GLU A 132 -13.68 25.31 0.75
C GLU A 132 -13.66 24.72 -0.67
N THR A 133 -14.29 25.43 -1.61
CA THR A 133 -14.22 25.08 -3.03
C THR A 133 -12.81 25.30 -3.56
N VAL A 134 -12.15 24.21 -3.92
CA VAL A 134 -10.80 24.22 -4.46
C VAL A 134 -10.83 24.59 -5.93
N ASP A 135 -10.08 25.62 -6.31
CA ASP A 135 -9.79 25.93 -7.70
C ASP A 135 -8.73 24.96 -8.25
N LEU A 136 -9.21 23.92 -8.94
CA LEU A 136 -8.35 22.88 -9.50
C LEU A 136 -7.43 23.38 -10.61
N VAL A 137 -7.82 24.44 -11.34
CA VAL A 137 -7.00 25.03 -12.40
C VAL A 137 -5.78 25.68 -11.76
N ARG A 138 -6.01 26.51 -10.75
CA ARG A 138 -4.93 27.15 -9.98
C ARG A 138 -3.99 26.13 -9.34
N VAL A 139 -4.51 25.08 -8.72
CA VAL A 139 -3.67 24.02 -8.12
C VAL A 139 -2.79 23.34 -9.18
N LYS A 140 -3.34 23.11 -10.38
CA LYS A 140 -2.59 22.52 -11.49
C LYS A 140 -1.50 23.47 -12.00
N GLU A 141 -1.81 24.75 -12.16
CA GLU A 141 -0.84 25.78 -12.56
C GLU A 141 0.30 25.90 -11.53
N GLU A 142 -0.02 25.95 -10.24
CA GLU A 142 0.98 25.97 -9.15
C GLU A 142 1.88 24.73 -9.20
N ARG A 143 1.31 23.55 -9.48
CA ARG A 143 2.08 22.32 -9.67
C ARG A 143 3.00 22.39 -10.88
N GLU A 144 2.52 22.87 -12.03
CA GLU A 144 3.31 23.03 -13.25
C GLU A 144 4.47 24.03 -13.04
N LEU A 145 4.24 25.11 -12.31
CA LEU A 145 5.27 26.07 -11.93
C LEU A 145 6.37 25.44 -11.06
N VAL A 146 6.00 24.57 -10.12
CA VAL A 146 6.98 23.85 -9.26
C VAL A 146 7.75 22.81 -10.06
N LEU A 147 7.09 22.07 -10.96
CA LEU A 147 7.74 21.08 -11.82
C LEU A 147 8.71 21.75 -12.80
N GLY A 148 8.32 22.90 -13.35
CA GLY A 148 9.09 23.64 -14.36
C GLY A 148 9.08 22.94 -15.72
N GLU A 149 10.09 23.24 -16.54
CA GLU A 149 10.26 22.61 -17.84
C GLU A 149 10.40 21.08 -17.72
N PRO A 150 9.79 20.30 -18.63
CA PRO A 150 9.99 18.87 -18.68
C PRO A 150 11.48 18.49 -18.70
N LEU A 151 11.83 17.41 -18.01
CA LEU A 151 13.18 16.86 -18.07
C LEU A 151 13.38 16.20 -19.44
N SER A 152 14.55 16.44 -20.05
CA SER A 152 15.03 15.68 -21.20
C SER A 152 15.29 14.22 -20.82
N GLU A 153 15.33 13.33 -21.82
CA GLU A 153 15.60 11.91 -21.59
C GLU A 153 16.97 11.67 -20.93
N ASP A 154 17.97 12.47 -21.30
CA ASP A 154 19.32 12.41 -20.72
C ASP A 154 19.32 12.82 -19.24
N GLU A 155 18.66 13.93 -18.90
CA GLU A 155 18.50 14.36 -17.49
C GLU A 155 17.76 13.31 -16.66
N VAL A 156 16.71 12.69 -17.22
CA VAL A 156 16.01 11.59 -16.58
C VAL A 156 16.96 10.42 -16.36
N ALA A 157 17.72 10.00 -17.37
CA ALA A 157 18.66 8.89 -17.26
C ALA A 157 19.72 9.12 -16.16
N GLU A 158 20.27 10.34 -16.08
CA GLU A 158 21.22 10.73 -15.03
C GLU A 158 20.60 10.65 -13.62
N LEU A 159 19.39 11.19 -13.44
CA LEU A 159 18.66 11.11 -12.18
C LEU A 159 18.35 9.65 -11.82
N VAL A 160 17.94 8.86 -12.80
CA VAL A 160 17.66 7.43 -12.60
C VAL A 160 18.91 6.70 -12.14
N GLU A 161 20.06 6.89 -12.80
CA GLU A 161 21.30 6.25 -12.38
C GLU A 161 21.71 6.64 -10.95
N ARG A 162 21.56 7.92 -10.61
CA ARG A 162 21.91 8.46 -9.29
C ARG A 162 21.04 7.92 -8.16
N TYR A 163 19.77 7.62 -8.42
CA TYR A 163 18.77 7.29 -7.38
C TYR A 163 18.19 5.87 -7.46
N ARG A 164 18.44 5.09 -8.53
CA ARG A 164 17.86 3.73 -8.68
C ARG A 164 18.45 2.71 -7.71
N HIS A 165 19.71 2.89 -7.33
CA HIS A 165 20.45 1.94 -6.49
C HIS A 165 19.83 1.84 -5.10
N SER A 166 19.94 0.67 -4.49
CA SER A 166 19.29 0.36 -3.21
C SER A 166 20.04 0.93 -2.01
N ASP A 167 20.32 2.23 -2.05
CA ASP A 167 20.90 2.94 -0.93
C ASP A 167 19.77 3.18 0.07
N CYS A 168 19.81 2.44 1.19
CA CYS A 168 18.74 2.41 2.18
C CYS A 168 18.37 3.80 2.75
N SER A 169 19.28 4.77 2.66
CA SER A 169 19.08 6.14 3.13
C SER A 169 18.13 6.99 2.28
N ARG A 170 17.82 6.57 1.04
CA ARG A 170 17.00 7.34 0.08
C ARG A 170 15.73 6.61 -0.35
N GLN A 171 15.40 5.51 0.33
CA GLN A 171 14.28 4.65 0.00
C GLN A 171 13.12 4.81 0.98
N ILE A 172 11.92 5.07 0.45
CA ILE A 172 10.64 4.94 1.15
C ILE A 172 9.99 3.60 0.77
N ASN A 173 9.41 2.91 1.75
CA ASN A 173 8.65 1.68 1.51
C ASN A 173 7.15 1.97 1.54
N LEU A 174 6.49 1.74 0.41
CA LEU A 174 5.03 1.78 0.30
C LEU A 174 4.49 0.38 0.61
N GLY A 175 3.82 0.23 1.74
CA GLY A 175 3.29 -1.06 2.21
C GLY A 175 1.83 -1.31 1.85
N LYS A 176 1.19 -2.22 2.59
CA LYS A 176 -0.22 -2.64 2.40
C LYS A 176 -1.25 -1.50 2.44
N GLY A 177 -0.89 -0.35 3.02
CA GLY A 177 -1.72 0.84 3.07
C GLY A 177 -1.74 1.64 1.77
N GLY A 178 -0.92 1.30 0.78
CA GLY A 178 -0.82 2.08 -0.46
C GLY A 178 -0.24 3.47 -0.21
N VAL A 179 -0.67 4.46 -1.01
CA VAL A 179 -0.29 5.86 -0.84
C VAL A 179 -1.04 6.42 0.37
N THR A 180 -0.37 6.53 1.51
CA THR A 180 -0.94 7.04 2.77
C THR A 180 -0.70 8.53 2.94
N HIS A 181 -1.49 9.21 3.78
CA HIS A 181 -1.28 10.63 4.07
C HIS A 181 0.10 10.95 4.64
N ASN A 182 0.55 10.17 5.64
CA ASN A 182 1.84 10.41 6.28
C ASN A 182 3.02 10.18 5.33
N MET A 183 2.85 9.33 4.31
CA MET A 183 3.88 9.14 3.28
C MET A 183 4.17 10.43 2.50
N LEU A 184 3.21 11.36 2.41
CA LEU A 184 3.45 12.65 1.75
C LEU A 184 4.48 13.48 2.52
N ASP A 185 4.39 13.52 3.85
CA ASP A 185 5.39 14.19 4.69
C ASP A 185 6.76 13.51 4.56
N ASP A 186 6.80 12.17 4.54
CA ASP A 186 8.05 11.42 4.31
C ASP A 186 8.70 11.78 2.97
N ILE A 187 7.91 11.88 1.89
CA ILE A 187 8.39 12.27 0.56
C ILE A 187 9.01 13.68 0.60
N HIS A 188 8.29 14.66 1.13
CA HIS A 188 8.79 16.04 1.20
C HIS A 188 10.02 16.15 2.12
N ASN A 189 10.09 15.36 3.19
CA ASN A 189 11.27 15.29 4.04
C ASN A 189 12.50 14.74 3.31
N HIS A 190 12.33 13.78 2.40
CA HIS A 190 13.42 13.31 1.52
C HIS A 190 13.82 14.37 0.50
N TRP A 191 12.85 15.07 -0.10
CA TRP A 191 13.11 16.11 -1.09
C TRP A 191 13.82 17.35 -0.56
N LYS A 192 13.92 17.52 0.77
CA LYS A 192 14.80 18.54 1.39
C LYS A 192 16.29 18.30 1.10
N ARG A 193 16.69 17.05 0.86
CA ARG A 193 18.10 16.63 0.73
C ARG A 193 18.42 15.94 -0.60
N ALA A 194 17.40 15.63 -1.41
CA ALA A 194 17.54 14.93 -2.67
C ALA A 194 16.54 15.45 -3.70
N GLU A 195 16.85 15.30 -4.99
CA GLU A 195 15.97 15.74 -6.08
C GLU A 195 14.87 14.73 -6.39
N ALA A 196 15.15 13.45 -6.16
CA ALA A 196 14.20 12.36 -6.32
C ALA A 196 14.25 11.42 -5.10
N VAL A 197 13.14 10.71 -4.89
CA VAL A 197 13.02 9.68 -3.86
C VAL A 197 12.72 8.33 -4.49
N ARG A 198 13.37 7.29 -3.98
CA ARG A 198 13.11 5.91 -4.40
C ARG A 198 11.99 5.32 -3.58
N ILE A 199 10.93 4.84 -4.23
CA ILE A 199 9.78 4.25 -3.55
C ILE A 199 9.71 2.77 -3.94
N LYS A 200 9.80 1.88 -2.95
CA LYS A 200 9.61 0.45 -3.13
C LYS A 200 8.20 0.08 -2.69
N CYS A 201 7.36 -0.30 -3.64
CA CYS A 201 5.97 -0.71 -3.44
C CYS A 201 5.87 -2.19 -3.07
N MET A 202 5.04 -2.51 -2.10
CA MET A 202 4.90 -3.86 -1.54
C MET A 202 3.46 -4.16 -1.15
N GLY A 203 3.09 -5.43 -1.29
CA GLY A 203 1.77 -5.97 -0.98
C GLY A 203 0.76 -5.77 -2.11
N VAL A 204 -0.52 -5.89 -1.75
CA VAL A 204 -1.69 -5.77 -2.63
C VAL A 204 -1.71 -4.52 -3.51
N PRO A 205 -1.24 -3.33 -3.07
CA PRO A 205 -1.19 -2.15 -3.93
C PRO A 205 -0.45 -2.38 -5.26
N THR A 206 0.55 -3.27 -5.29
CA THR A 206 1.34 -3.55 -6.50
C THR A 206 0.58 -4.20 -7.65
N LEU A 207 -0.67 -4.65 -7.44
CA LEU A 207 -1.59 -5.05 -8.51
C LEU A 207 -1.93 -3.90 -9.46
N ASP A 208 -1.87 -2.66 -8.96
CA ASP A 208 -2.32 -1.46 -9.65
C ASP A 208 -1.29 -0.34 -9.43
N MET A 209 -0.17 -0.48 -10.13
CA MET A 209 0.92 0.49 -10.08
C MET A 209 0.53 1.83 -10.73
N ASP A 210 -0.42 1.83 -11.66
CA ASP A 210 -0.92 3.05 -12.31
C ASP A 210 -1.69 3.93 -11.32
N ASN A 211 -2.57 3.35 -10.51
CA ASN A 211 -3.26 4.06 -9.43
C ASN A 211 -2.30 4.57 -8.34
N ILE A 212 -1.23 3.82 -8.03
CA ILE A 212 -0.16 4.30 -7.14
C ILE A 212 0.52 5.52 -7.75
N CYS A 213 0.97 5.43 -9.00
CA CYS A 213 1.63 6.54 -9.70
C CYS A 213 0.73 7.78 -9.74
N PHE A 214 -0.54 7.60 -10.10
CA PHE A 214 -1.54 8.66 -10.13
C PHE A 214 -1.62 9.37 -8.78
N HIS A 215 -1.80 8.64 -7.67
CA HIS A 215 -1.94 9.26 -6.35
C HIS A 215 -0.64 9.86 -5.81
N LEU A 216 0.52 9.29 -6.12
CA LEU A 216 1.80 9.90 -5.75
C LEU A 216 1.96 11.25 -6.46
N GLU A 217 1.74 11.29 -7.77
CA GLU A 217 1.81 12.50 -8.58
C GLU A 217 0.77 13.55 -8.15
N ASP A 218 -0.48 13.14 -7.97
CA ASP A 218 -1.61 14.00 -7.60
C ASP A 218 -1.46 14.59 -6.18
N LYS A 219 -1.03 13.79 -5.20
CA LYS A 219 -1.00 14.22 -3.80
C LYS A 219 0.29 14.86 -3.33
N SER A 220 1.43 14.48 -3.92
CA SER A 220 2.73 15.11 -3.60
C SER A 220 3.10 16.27 -4.52
N GLY A 221 2.44 16.40 -5.67
CA GLY A 221 2.79 17.35 -6.72
C GLY A 221 3.99 16.93 -7.58
N GLY A 222 4.73 15.89 -7.19
CA GLY A 222 5.89 15.40 -7.93
C GLY A 222 5.58 14.71 -9.25
N LYS A 223 6.63 14.21 -9.89
CA LYS A 223 6.57 13.49 -11.17
C LYS A 223 7.27 12.14 -11.07
N VAL A 224 6.62 11.06 -11.51
CA VAL A 224 7.28 9.76 -11.61
C VAL A 224 8.15 9.76 -12.86
N ILE A 225 9.46 9.63 -12.68
CA ILE A 225 10.45 9.66 -13.77
C ILE A 225 10.98 8.27 -14.12
N TYR A 226 10.71 7.28 -13.27
CA TYR A 226 11.11 5.90 -13.52
C TYR A 226 10.15 4.93 -12.83
N ARG A 227 9.82 3.86 -13.55
CA ARG A 227 9.02 2.74 -13.06
C ARG A 227 9.61 1.44 -13.58
N LYS A 228 9.96 0.54 -12.65
CA LYS A 228 10.32 -0.84 -12.99
C LYS A 228 9.75 -1.79 -11.94
N LEU A 229 8.86 -2.67 -12.37
CA LEU A 229 8.12 -3.60 -11.50
C LEU A 229 7.46 -2.84 -10.34
N ASN A 230 7.99 -3.00 -9.13
CA ASN A 230 7.48 -2.40 -7.90
C ASN A 230 8.36 -1.25 -7.37
N ILE A 231 9.31 -0.76 -8.16
CA ILE A 231 10.19 0.35 -7.78
C ILE A 231 9.84 1.57 -8.63
N LEU A 232 9.67 2.71 -7.97
CA LEU A 232 9.42 4.02 -8.58
C LEU A 232 10.51 5.01 -8.16
N LEU A 233 10.82 5.96 -9.04
CA LEU A 233 11.52 7.19 -8.66
C LEU A 233 10.58 8.38 -8.85
N LEU A 234 10.37 9.12 -7.77
CA LEU A 234 9.50 10.29 -7.74
C LEU A 234 10.34 11.56 -7.59
N TYR A 235 10.32 12.39 -8.63
CA TYR A 235 11.03 13.66 -8.75
C TYR A 235 10.20 14.80 -8.19
N ARG A 236 10.86 15.73 -7.49
CA ARG A 236 10.21 16.85 -6.79
C ARG A 236 9.82 18.04 -7.66
N GLY A 237 10.41 18.17 -8.86
CA GLY A 237 10.30 19.36 -9.71
C GLY A 237 11.57 20.24 -9.70
N ARG A 238 11.77 21.03 -10.76
CA ARG A 238 12.94 21.92 -10.92
C ARG A 238 12.93 23.05 -9.89
N ASN A 239 11.74 23.60 -9.62
CA ASN A 239 11.56 24.80 -8.82
C ASN A 239 11.04 24.49 -7.41
N TYR A 240 11.33 23.30 -6.89
CA TYR A 240 10.91 22.88 -5.56
C TYR A 240 11.59 23.70 -4.46
N ASP A 241 10.78 24.43 -3.68
CA ASP A 241 11.24 25.21 -2.52
C ASP A 241 10.74 24.57 -1.21
N PRO A 242 11.65 24.06 -0.36
CA PRO A 242 11.28 23.49 0.93
C PRO A 242 10.54 24.42 1.88
N LYS A 243 10.61 25.74 1.67
CA LYS A 243 9.91 26.74 2.51
C LYS A 243 8.45 26.94 2.10
N LYS A 244 8.10 26.60 0.86
CA LYS A 244 6.74 26.73 0.29
C LYS A 244 5.93 25.43 0.40
N ILE A 245 6.47 24.40 1.06
CA ILE A 245 5.77 23.12 1.23
C ILE A 245 4.46 23.38 2.00
N PRO A 246 3.31 22.90 1.50
CA PRO A 246 2.07 22.97 2.24
C PRO A 246 2.19 22.17 3.52
N VAL A 247 1.56 22.65 4.60
CA VAL A 247 1.64 21.94 5.87
C VAL A 247 0.83 20.64 5.78
N ILE A 248 1.49 19.50 5.95
CA ILE A 248 0.88 18.17 5.91
C ILE A 248 0.64 17.69 7.34
N PRO A 249 -0.60 17.73 7.86
CA PRO A 249 -0.87 17.35 9.24
C PRO A 249 -0.70 15.84 9.42
N LEU A 250 0.19 15.42 10.32
CA LEU A 250 0.41 14.01 10.58
C LEU A 250 -0.88 13.32 11.07
N MET A 251 -1.28 12.26 10.36
CA MET A 251 -2.36 11.37 10.78
C MET A 251 -1.85 10.40 11.84
N LEU A 252 -2.16 10.68 13.11
CA LEU A 252 -1.83 9.83 14.26
C LEU A 252 -2.87 8.74 14.54
N TRP A 253 -3.87 8.60 13.67
CA TRP A 253 -4.99 7.69 13.83
C TRP A 253 -5.20 6.83 12.59
N LYS A 254 -5.83 5.68 12.79
CA LYS A 254 -6.26 4.78 11.72
C LYS A 254 -7.80 4.78 11.68
N PRO A 255 -8.44 4.84 10.50
CA PRO A 255 -9.88 4.70 10.38
C PRO A 255 -10.34 3.39 10.99
N ILE A 256 -11.52 3.42 11.61
CA ILE A 256 -12.15 2.22 12.16
C ILE A 256 -12.32 1.21 11.04
N ALA A 257 -12.03 -0.07 11.31
CA ALA A 257 -12.12 -1.12 10.31
C ALA A 257 -13.55 -1.26 9.76
N PRO A 258 -13.79 -0.90 8.48
CA PRO A 258 -15.12 -0.99 7.90
C PRO A 258 -15.54 -2.45 7.67
N ILE A 259 -16.85 -2.67 7.70
CA ILE A 259 -17.49 -3.92 7.30
C ILE A 259 -18.13 -3.69 5.93
N TYR A 260 -17.65 -4.44 4.95
CA TYR A 260 -18.20 -4.43 3.59
C TYR A 260 -19.14 -5.61 3.35
N PRO A 261 -20.00 -5.54 2.32
CA PRO A 261 -20.76 -6.70 1.86
C PRO A 261 -19.86 -7.90 1.57
N ARG A 262 -20.43 -9.11 1.64
CA ARG A 262 -19.70 -10.34 1.31
C ARG A 262 -19.21 -10.25 -0.14
N LEU A 263 -17.91 -10.44 -0.33
CA LEU A 263 -17.28 -10.40 -1.65
C LEU A 263 -17.77 -11.52 -2.57
N VAL A 264 -17.96 -12.71 -2.01
CA VAL A 264 -18.45 -13.89 -2.74
C VAL A 264 -19.90 -14.15 -2.35
N LYS A 265 -20.78 -14.16 -3.35
CA LYS A 265 -22.19 -14.53 -3.22
C LYS A 265 -22.35 -16.05 -3.30
N ASN A 266 -23.45 -16.59 -2.75
CA ASN A 266 -23.75 -18.01 -2.82
C ASN A 266 -23.96 -18.47 -4.27
N VAL A 267 -24.66 -17.66 -5.06
CA VAL A 267 -24.83 -17.78 -6.51
C VAL A 267 -24.12 -16.60 -7.15
N ALA A 268 -23.23 -16.84 -8.11
CA ALA A 268 -22.55 -15.77 -8.82
C ALA A 268 -23.53 -15.05 -9.75
N ASP A 269 -23.35 -13.74 -9.93
CA ASP A 269 -24.25 -12.96 -10.76
C ASP A 269 -24.26 -13.50 -12.20
N GLY A 270 -25.45 -13.75 -12.76
CA GLY A 270 -25.60 -14.30 -14.11
C GLY A 270 -25.46 -15.82 -14.24
N LEU A 271 -25.23 -16.56 -13.15
CA LEU A 271 -25.24 -18.02 -13.13
C LEU A 271 -26.40 -18.58 -12.30
N THR A 272 -26.81 -19.81 -12.60
CA THR A 272 -27.66 -20.60 -11.69
C THR A 272 -26.84 -21.15 -10.52
N PHE A 273 -27.52 -21.70 -9.51
CA PHE A 273 -26.85 -22.36 -8.39
C PHE A 273 -25.99 -23.55 -8.85
N GLU A 274 -26.50 -24.35 -9.79
CA GLU A 274 -25.82 -25.53 -10.33
C GLU A 274 -24.59 -25.14 -11.14
N GLU A 275 -24.72 -24.18 -12.04
CA GLU A 275 -23.61 -23.62 -12.81
C GLU A 275 -22.54 -23.03 -11.89
N THR A 276 -22.93 -22.27 -10.86
CA THR A 276 -21.98 -21.71 -9.89
C THR A 276 -21.20 -22.82 -9.17
N LYS A 277 -21.88 -23.91 -8.78
CA LYS A 277 -21.25 -25.07 -8.14
C LYS A 277 -20.28 -25.78 -9.10
N GLU A 278 -20.67 -25.94 -10.35
CA GLU A 278 -19.82 -26.52 -11.39
C GLU A 278 -18.55 -25.68 -11.60
N MET A 279 -18.69 -24.36 -11.74
CA MET A 279 -17.56 -23.43 -11.94
C MET A 279 -16.59 -23.44 -10.75
N ARG A 280 -17.12 -23.50 -9.53
CA ARG A 280 -16.29 -23.66 -8.32
C ARG A 280 -15.52 -24.98 -8.34
N ASN A 281 -16.17 -26.09 -8.69
CA ASN A 281 -15.53 -27.41 -8.76
C ASN A 281 -14.46 -27.46 -9.86
N ARG A 282 -14.76 -26.93 -11.05
CA ARG A 282 -13.82 -26.81 -12.16
C ARG A 282 -12.59 -25.99 -11.76
N GLY A 283 -12.80 -24.85 -11.11
CA GLY A 283 -11.72 -24.01 -10.60
C GLY A 283 -10.87 -24.71 -9.53
N LEU A 284 -11.48 -25.42 -8.58
CA LEU A 284 -10.76 -26.17 -7.56
C LEU A 284 -9.87 -27.26 -8.18
N ASN A 285 -10.38 -27.97 -9.18
CA ASN A 285 -9.67 -29.06 -9.87
C ASN A 285 -8.69 -28.58 -10.96
N SER A 286 -8.76 -27.33 -11.38
CA SER A 286 -7.81 -26.74 -12.34
C SER A 286 -6.38 -26.66 -11.79
N THR A 287 -5.38 -26.49 -12.64
CA THR A 287 -4.03 -26.14 -12.19
C THR A 287 -3.96 -24.67 -11.79
N PRO A 288 -3.27 -24.28 -10.70
CA PRO A 288 -3.09 -22.87 -10.38
C PRO A 288 -2.35 -22.14 -11.52
N LEU A 289 -2.92 -21.03 -12.01
CA LEU A 289 -2.28 -20.19 -13.01
C LEU A 289 -0.93 -19.67 -12.52
N MET A 290 -0.87 -19.28 -11.25
CA MET A 290 0.35 -18.84 -10.59
C MET A 290 0.25 -18.95 -9.08
N LYS A 291 1.44 -18.93 -8.46
CA LYS A 291 1.61 -18.84 -7.01
C LYS A 291 2.08 -17.46 -6.61
N LEU A 292 1.33 -16.84 -5.71
CA LEU A 292 1.65 -15.53 -5.15
C LEU A 292 2.61 -15.70 -3.96
N THR A 293 3.70 -14.95 -3.98
CA THR A 293 4.77 -15.05 -2.97
C THR A 293 4.53 -14.10 -1.80
N ARG A 294 5.16 -14.41 -0.66
CA ARG A 294 5.17 -13.56 0.54
C ARG A 294 5.89 -12.22 0.32
N ASN A 295 6.68 -12.11 -0.75
CA ASN A 295 7.42 -10.90 -1.09
C ASN A 295 6.47 -9.74 -1.39
N GLY A 296 5.20 -9.99 -1.74
CA GLY A 296 4.22 -8.92 -1.94
C GLY A 296 4.41 -8.15 -3.24
N VAL A 297 5.01 -8.74 -4.27
CA VAL A 297 5.12 -8.14 -5.60
C VAL A 297 4.13 -8.84 -6.52
N TYR A 298 3.06 -8.15 -6.90
CA TYR A 298 1.93 -8.71 -7.66
C TYR A 298 1.69 -7.99 -9.00
N VAL A 299 2.70 -7.30 -9.53
CA VAL A 299 2.60 -6.44 -10.72
C VAL A 299 2.06 -7.19 -11.95
N ASN A 300 2.47 -8.45 -12.14
CA ASN A 300 2.12 -9.21 -13.35
C ASN A 300 0.83 -10.03 -13.19
N VAL A 301 0.17 -9.99 -12.03
CA VAL A 301 -1.02 -10.84 -11.78
C VAL A 301 -2.17 -10.44 -12.70
N VAL A 302 -2.45 -9.14 -12.82
CA VAL A 302 -3.55 -8.63 -13.66
C VAL A 302 -3.38 -9.03 -15.11
N GLU A 303 -2.18 -8.82 -15.68
CA GLU A 303 -1.87 -9.18 -17.06
C GLU A 303 -2.03 -10.68 -17.31
N ARG A 304 -1.48 -11.52 -16.42
CA ARG A 304 -1.58 -12.97 -16.56
C ARG A 304 -3.00 -13.49 -16.40
N VAL A 305 -3.82 -12.88 -15.55
CA VAL A 305 -5.24 -13.23 -15.42
C VAL A 305 -6.02 -12.83 -16.67
N ARG A 306 -5.77 -11.63 -17.22
CA ARG A 306 -6.38 -11.19 -18.50
C ARG A 306 -6.00 -12.11 -19.65
N GLU A 307 -4.75 -12.54 -19.71
CA GLU A 307 -4.27 -13.47 -20.72
C GLU A 307 -4.94 -14.85 -20.59
N ALA A 308 -4.98 -15.40 -19.36
CA ALA A 308 -5.63 -16.68 -19.10
C ALA A 308 -7.12 -16.66 -19.49
N PHE A 309 -7.84 -15.55 -19.25
CA PHE A 309 -9.26 -15.47 -19.61
C PHE A 309 -9.56 -15.46 -21.12
N LYS A 310 -8.54 -15.35 -21.98
CA LYS A 310 -8.70 -15.54 -23.43
C LYS A 310 -9.05 -17.00 -23.76
N THR A 311 -8.49 -17.96 -23.02
CA THR A 311 -8.66 -19.39 -23.26
C THR A 311 -9.49 -20.08 -22.17
N GLU A 312 -9.31 -19.70 -20.92
CA GLU A 312 -9.95 -20.30 -19.76
C GLU A 312 -11.14 -19.47 -19.28
N GLU A 313 -12.20 -20.13 -18.81
CA GLU A 313 -13.34 -19.43 -18.20
C GLU A 313 -13.15 -19.18 -16.70
N VAL A 314 -12.41 -20.05 -16.04
CA VAL A 314 -12.18 -20.05 -14.60
C VAL A 314 -10.69 -20.22 -14.36
N VAL A 315 -10.14 -19.35 -13.53
CA VAL A 315 -8.73 -19.32 -13.18
C VAL A 315 -8.58 -19.53 -11.68
N LYS A 316 -7.58 -20.32 -11.29
CA LYS A 316 -7.17 -20.50 -9.89
C LYS A 316 -5.85 -19.76 -9.60
N LEU A 317 -5.82 -18.98 -8.53
CA LEU A 317 -4.60 -18.39 -7.97
C LEU A 317 -4.25 -19.05 -6.64
N ASP A 318 -3.00 -19.53 -6.51
CA ASP A 318 -2.45 -20.01 -5.24
C ASP A 318 -1.94 -18.81 -4.43
N CYS A 319 -2.54 -18.56 -3.26
CA CYS A 319 -2.18 -17.48 -2.35
C CYS A 319 -1.71 -18.00 -0.98
N SER A 320 -1.21 -19.23 -0.88
CA SER A 320 -0.83 -19.87 0.40
C SER A 320 0.24 -19.12 1.20
N HIS A 321 0.98 -18.19 0.57
CA HIS A 321 2.02 -17.41 1.25
C HIS A 321 1.67 -15.93 1.42
N VAL A 322 0.45 -15.54 1.05
CA VAL A 322 -0.01 -14.14 1.05
C VAL A 322 -0.73 -13.78 2.34
N GLY A 323 -1.45 -14.74 2.92
CA GLY A 323 -2.30 -14.57 4.09
C GLY A 323 -3.74 -14.17 3.74
N LEU A 324 -4.68 -14.60 4.58
CA LEU A 324 -6.13 -14.52 4.32
C LEU A 324 -6.66 -13.12 4.03
N SER A 325 -6.17 -12.10 4.75
CA SER A 325 -6.67 -10.73 4.56
C SER A 325 -6.24 -10.14 3.22
N ASP A 326 -4.99 -10.39 2.79
CA ASP A 326 -4.48 -9.87 1.53
C ASP A 326 -5.05 -10.67 0.36
N CYS A 327 -5.25 -11.99 0.51
CA CYS A 327 -5.94 -12.85 -0.45
C CYS A 327 -7.32 -12.28 -0.83
N LYS A 328 -8.13 -11.88 0.15
CA LYS A 328 -9.43 -11.23 -0.10
C LYS A 328 -9.28 -9.89 -0.84
N ARG A 329 -8.32 -9.05 -0.44
CA ARG A 329 -8.08 -7.74 -1.09
C ARG A 329 -7.62 -7.90 -2.53
N ILE A 330 -6.80 -8.92 -2.83
CA ILE A 330 -6.39 -9.25 -4.20
C ILE A 330 -7.62 -9.59 -5.04
N GLY A 331 -8.54 -10.42 -4.53
CA GLY A 331 -9.77 -10.73 -5.25
C GLY A 331 -10.66 -9.50 -5.51
N VAL A 332 -10.77 -8.57 -4.54
CA VAL A 332 -11.48 -7.28 -4.76
C VAL A 332 -10.81 -6.48 -5.87
N LYS A 333 -9.50 -6.26 -5.79
CA LYS A 333 -8.77 -5.49 -6.80
C LYS A 333 -8.85 -6.14 -8.18
N LEU A 334 -8.76 -7.47 -8.26
CA LEU A 334 -8.86 -8.17 -9.54
C LEU A 334 -10.23 -8.00 -10.19
N ARG A 335 -11.31 -8.01 -9.41
CA ARG A 335 -12.66 -7.70 -9.93
C ARG A 335 -12.74 -6.28 -10.51
N ASP A 336 -12.08 -5.32 -9.86
CA ASP A 336 -12.14 -3.92 -10.28
C ASP A 336 -11.20 -3.66 -11.49
N LEU A 337 -10.07 -4.38 -11.59
CA LEU A 337 -9.05 -4.23 -12.64
C LEU A 337 -9.25 -5.16 -13.84
N VAL A 338 -9.98 -6.25 -13.67
CA VAL A 338 -10.29 -7.24 -14.71
C VAL A 338 -11.79 -7.51 -14.58
N PRO A 339 -12.60 -7.43 -15.65
CA PRO A 339 -14.03 -7.69 -15.58
C PRO A 339 -14.27 -9.17 -15.27
N CYS A 340 -14.13 -9.55 -14.01
CA CYS A 340 -14.14 -10.92 -13.52
C CYS A 340 -14.74 -10.96 -12.12
N VAL A 341 -15.22 -12.13 -11.71
CA VAL A 341 -15.96 -12.32 -10.47
C VAL A 341 -15.23 -13.36 -9.61
N PRO A 342 -14.73 -13.00 -8.42
CA PRO A 342 -14.27 -13.97 -7.44
C PRO A 342 -15.44 -14.84 -6.98
N ILE A 343 -15.38 -16.15 -7.20
CA ILE A 343 -16.49 -17.09 -6.91
C ILE A 343 -16.22 -18.02 -5.73
N LEU A 344 -14.97 -18.14 -5.28
CA LEU A 344 -14.59 -18.92 -4.10
C LEU A 344 -13.25 -18.46 -3.52
N PHE A 345 -13.19 -18.39 -2.18
CA PHE A 345 -11.96 -18.33 -1.41
C PHE A 345 -11.92 -19.56 -0.51
N LYS A 346 -10.96 -20.47 -0.73
CA LYS A 346 -10.83 -21.71 0.04
C LYS A 346 -9.36 -22.09 0.15
N ASP A 347 -8.91 -22.50 1.33
CA ASP A 347 -7.54 -22.98 1.58
C ASP A 347 -6.44 -22.07 1.01
N GLU A 348 -6.62 -20.76 1.19
CA GLU A 348 -5.72 -19.72 0.66
C GLU A 348 -5.60 -19.72 -0.87
N GLN A 349 -6.60 -20.21 -1.57
CA GLN A 349 -6.74 -20.14 -3.02
C GLN A 349 -7.89 -19.22 -3.40
N ILE A 350 -7.74 -18.55 -4.55
CA ILE A 350 -8.78 -17.71 -5.14
C ILE A 350 -9.22 -18.37 -6.44
N ILE A 351 -10.53 -18.63 -6.55
CA ILE A 351 -11.14 -19.03 -7.82
C ILE A 351 -11.88 -17.84 -8.40
N ILE A 352 -11.52 -17.49 -9.62
CA ILE A 352 -12.03 -16.31 -10.33
C ILE A 352 -12.64 -16.76 -11.64
N TRP A 353 -13.84 -16.29 -11.91
CA TRP A 353 -14.57 -16.54 -13.14
C TRP A 353 -14.59 -15.29 -14.01
N ARG A 354 -14.41 -15.42 -15.32
CA ARG A 354 -14.37 -14.28 -16.25
C ARG A 354 -15.71 -13.56 -16.44
N GLY A 355 -16.83 -14.13 -15.98
CA GLY A 355 -18.17 -13.66 -16.35
C GLY A 355 -18.72 -14.37 -17.59
N LYS A 356 -19.99 -14.11 -17.93
CA LYS A 356 -20.53 -14.52 -19.23
C LYS A 356 -19.93 -13.62 -20.31
N LYS A 357 -19.57 -14.19 -21.46
CA LYS A 357 -19.27 -13.38 -22.64
C LYS A 357 -20.60 -12.74 -23.07
N ASP A 358 -20.74 -11.44 -22.88
CA ASP A 358 -21.86 -10.73 -23.45
C ASP A 358 -21.81 -10.92 -24.98
N GLN A 359 -22.86 -11.47 -25.58
CA GLN A 359 -23.02 -11.56 -27.04
C GLN A 359 -23.31 -10.18 -27.68
N VAL A 360 -22.94 -9.10 -27.00
CA VAL A 360 -23.21 -7.72 -27.41
C VAL A 360 -22.03 -7.24 -28.24
N GLY A 361 -21.92 -7.76 -29.46
CA GLY A 361 -20.84 -7.41 -30.39
C GLY A 361 -21.04 -7.79 -31.86
N GLU A 362 -22.08 -8.56 -32.21
CA GLU A 362 -22.35 -8.96 -33.60
C GLU A 362 -23.62 -8.34 -34.22
N SER A 363 -24.43 -7.60 -33.47
CA SER A 363 -25.66 -7.00 -33.99
C SER A 363 -25.53 -5.54 -34.47
N MET A 364 -24.33 -4.95 -34.43
CA MET A 364 -24.11 -3.54 -34.79
C MET A 364 -23.24 -3.34 -36.06
N LEU A 365 -23.20 -4.33 -36.95
CA LEU A 365 -22.55 -4.25 -38.28
C LEU A 365 -23.43 -4.83 -39.41
N GLN A 366 -24.76 -4.69 -39.32
CA GLN A 366 -25.67 -5.10 -40.39
C GLN A 366 -26.75 -4.06 -40.74
N VAL A 367 -26.50 -2.79 -40.45
CA VAL A 367 -27.32 -1.68 -40.93
C VAL A 367 -26.41 -0.62 -41.55
N ASP A 368 -25.74 -0.98 -42.65
CA ASP A 368 -25.13 -0.04 -43.60
C ASP A 368 -24.84 -0.79 -44.91
N SER A 369 -25.90 -1.28 -45.55
CA SER A 369 -25.86 -1.69 -46.96
C SER A 369 -27.27 -1.76 -47.52
N THR A 370 -27.94 -0.61 -47.64
CA THR A 370 -29.06 -0.41 -48.59
C THR A 370 -29.53 1.05 -48.55
N SER A 371 -28.97 1.90 -49.40
CA SER A 371 -29.70 2.95 -50.13
C SER A 371 -28.73 3.91 -50.86
N SER A 372 -28.47 3.62 -52.13
CA SER A 372 -28.28 4.68 -53.15
C SER A 372 -28.46 4.06 -54.53
N SER A 373 -29.68 4.18 -55.05
CA SER A 373 -29.96 4.05 -56.47
C SER A 373 -31.06 5.06 -56.78
N ASP A 374 -30.62 6.28 -57.09
CA ASP A 374 -31.47 7.28 -57.77
C ASP A 374 -31.80 6.77 -59.18
N PRO A 375 -33.08 6.78 -59.60
CA PRO A 375 -33.42 6.72 -61.01
C PRO A 375 -33.47 8.14 -61.58
N ALA A 376 -32.69 8.34 -62.63
CA ALA A 376 -32.86 9.46 -63.56
C ALA A 376 -34.12 9.27 -64.40
N SER A 377 -34.86 10.36 -64.60
CA SER A 377 -35.77 10.61 -65.73
C SER A 377 -36.28 12.05 -65.59
N ASP A 378 -35.85 12.97 -66.45
CA ASP A 378 -36.46 13.33 -67.76
C ASP A 378 -37.49 14.45 -67.61
#